data_AF-A0A9P4TVF8-F1
#
_entry.id   AF-A0A9P4TVF8-F1
#
_cell.length_a   1.000
_cell.length_b   1.000
_cell.length_c   1.000
_cell.angle_alpha   90.00
_cell.angle_beta   90.00
_cell.angle_gamma   90.00
#
_symmetry.space_group_name_H-M   'P 1'
#
loop_
_entity.id
_entity.type
_entity.pdbx_description
1 polymer ?
#
loop_
_entity_poly.entity_id
_entity_poly.type
_entity_poly.pdbx_seq_one_letter_code
_entity_poly.pdbx_strand_id
1 'polypeptide(L)'
;MIRRGKREGWLNLPPSAVRPWAGLNGVTFDGVKIGSIAGRGTGVVASRVLKGGNEGPLMVIPGDLILSLERVELQAKSDQKLQELLSTLGDYARTTRGAILVFLLRQATIANPQVTETIGTINPFTEYIKFLPEEMLPTFWTEEERALLMGTSLHPALEAKLTSLQKEFDNVRTATENIPWCSKYWWGVGTGLLSFDDWLQVDAMYRSRALEFPGIGDSMVPCIDMANHASGDGTAALYETDGHGNGVLLLRDGSDLTEGQEVTIT
;
A
#
# COMPACT_ATOMS: atom_id res chain seq x y z
N MET A 1 3.88 -8.79 -13.60
CA MET A 1 4.02 -7.35 -13.87
C MET A 1 4.86 -6.57 -12.84
N ILE A 2 4.49 -6.53 -11.57
CA ILE A 2 5.03 -5.68 -10.49
C ILE A 2 6.53 -5.88 -10.28
N ARG A 3 6.96 -7.13 -10.01
CA ARG A 3 8.39 -7.46 -9.84
C ARG A 3 9.25 -7.02 -11.03
N ARG A 4 8.75 -7.26 -12.25
CA ARG A 4 9.41 -6.80 -13.48
C ARG A 4 9.49 -5.27 -13.52
N GLY A 5 8.41 -4.57 -13.17
CA GLY A 5 8.38 -3.11 -13.15
C GLY A 5 9.26 -2.47 -12.10
N LYS A 6 9.41 -3.11 -10.93
CA LYS A 6 10.39 -2.70 -9.92
C LYS A 6 11.82 -2.85 -10.44
N ARG A 7 12.14 -4.00 -11.05
CA ARG A 7 13.47 -4.29 -11.63
C ARG A 7 13.82 -3.39 -12.82
N GLU A 8 12.86 -3.11 -13.70
CA GLU A 8 13.04 -2.24 -14.87
C GLU A 8 12.92 -0.74 -14.54
N GLY A 9 12.51 -0.40 -13.32
CA GLY A 9 12.47 0.96 -12.79
C GLY A 9 11.19 1.76 -13.07
N TRP A 10 10.28 1.30 -13.94
CA TRP A 10 9.05 2.07 -14.25
C TRP A 10 7.98 2.01 -13.15
N LEU A 11 8.04 1.01 -12.26
CA LEU A 11 7.20 0.92 -11.05
C LEU A 11 8.00 1.23 -9.78
N ASN A 12 9.13 1.93 -9.87
CA ASN A 12 9.96 2.23 -8.71
C ASN A 12 10.32 3.71 -8.67
N LEU A 13 10.11 4.35 -7.52
CA LEU A 13 10.60 5.70 -7.26
C LEU A 13 11.50 5.70 -6.01
N PRO A 14 12.58 6.51 -6.01
CA PRO A 14 13.45 6.58 -4.85
C PRO A 14 12.72 7.25 -3.66
N PRO A 15 13.08 6.93 -2.40
CA PRO A 15 12.50 7.59 -1.22
C PRO A 15 12.61 9.12 -1.25
N SER A 16 13.65 9.66 -1.88
CA SER A 16 13.82 11.11 -2.07
C SER A 16 12.71 11.78 -2.89
N ALA A 17 11.99 11.01 -3.72
CA ALA A 17 10.87 11.52 -4.52
C ALA A 17 9.54 11.56 -3.74
N VAL A 18 9.48 10.99 -2.53
CA VAL A 18 8.27 11.05 -1.69
C VAL A 18 7.92 12.50 -1.33
N ARG A 19 8.91 13.31 -0.93
CA ARG A 19 8.64 14.69 -0.48
C ARG A 19 8.10 15.60 -1.60
N PRO A 20 8.67 15.61 -2.83
CA PRO A 20 8.06 16.31 -3.95
C PRO A 20 6.65 15.81 -4.29
N TRP A 21 6.43 14.49 -4.32
CA TRP A 21 5.12 13.90 -4.57
C TRP A 21 4.10 14.32 -3.50
N ALA A 22 4.48 14.24 -2.22
CA ALA A 22 3.67 14.66 -1.09
C ALA A 22 3.24 16.12 -1.21
N GLY A 23 4.19 17.03 -1.48
CA GLY A 23 3.90 18.46 -1.61
C GLY A 23 2.94 18.77 -2.77
N LEU A 24 3.04 18.05 -3.89
CA LEU A 24 2.10 18.19 -5.02
C LEU A 24 0.69 17.69 -4.68
N ASN A 25 0.57 16.77 -3.71
CA ASN A 25 -0.69 16.17 -3.28
C ASN A 25 -1.18 16.71 -1.93
N GLY A 26 -0.70 17.88 -1.51
CA GLY A 26 -1.18 18.57 -0.31
C GLY A 26 -0.75 17.96 1.03
N VAL A 27 0.17 17.00 1.04
CA VAL A 27 0.72 16.43 2.28
C VAL A 27 1.75 17.39 2.86
N THR A 28 1.63 17.66 4.16
CA THR A 28 2.59 18.50 4.90
C THR A 28 3.48 17.65 5.80
N PHE A 29 4.71 18.11 6.00
CA PHE A 29 5.70 17.52 6.90
C PHE A 29 6.23 18.63 7.80
N ASP A 30 6.19 18.44 9.12
CA ASP A 30 6.81 19.31 10.10
C ASP A 30 7.78 18.50 10.97
N GLY A 31 9.06 18.89 10.90
CA GLY A 31 10.10 18.31 11.74
C GLY A 31 10.41 16.83 11.48
N VAL A 32 9.85 16.23 10.43
CA VAL A 32 10.08 14.85 10.01
C VAL A 32 10.34 14.73 8.51
N LYS A 33 10.96 13.63 8.10
CA LYS A 33 11.21 13.27 6.70
C LYS A 33 11.18 11.75 6.53
N ILE A 34 11.00 11.30 5.30
CA ILE A 34 11.21 9.89 4.94
C ILE A 34 12.70 9.65 4.71
N GLY A 35 13.25 8.61 5.34
CA GLY A 35 14.67 8.27 5.28
C GLY A 35 14.94 6.78 5.37
N SER A 36 16.15 6.35 5.01
CA SER A 36 16.56 4.95 5.18
C SER A 36 17.01 4.69 6.62
N ILE A 37 16.61 3.55 7.16
CA ILE A 37 16.90 3.09 8.51
C ILE A 37 17.63 1.76 8.42
N ALA A 38 18.82 1.72 9.01
CA ALA A 38 19.70 0.56 8.94
C ALA A 38 18.99 -0.71 9.44
N GLY A 39 18.93 -1.74 8.60
CA GLY A 39 18.30 -3.01 8.91
C GLY A 39 16.76 -3.02 8.94
N ARG A 40 16.09 -1.86 8.75
CA ARG A 40 14.62 -1.73 8.75
C ARG A 40 14.05 -1.17 7.45
N GLY A 41 14.90 -0.80 6.49
CA GLY A 41 14.46 -0.33 5.18
C GLY A 41 14.24 1.19 5.17
N THR A 42 13.04 1.63 4.84
CA THR A 42 12.64 3.05 4.82
C THR A 42 11.75 3.33 6.02
N GLY A 43 11.86 4.50 6.62
CA GLY A 43 11.04 4.92 7.75
C GLY A 43 10.85 6.42 7.83
N VAL A 44 10.05 6.85 8.80
CA VAL A 44 9.92 8.25 9.17
C VAL A 44 11.00 8.58 10.19
N VAL A 45 11.74 9.66 9.96
CA VAL A 45 12.81 10.12 10.87
C VAL A 45 12.65 11.59 11.19
N ALA A 46 13.00 11.97 12.42
CA ALA A 46 13.05 13.35 12.85
C ALA A 46 14.12 14.13 12.06
N SER A 47 13.77 15.30 11.54
CA SER A 47 14.68 16.22 10.83
C SER A 47 15.18 17.36 11.71
N ARG A 48 14.72 17.42 12.96
CA ARG A 48 15.12 18.35 14.02
C ARG A 48 14.84 17.69 15.37
N VAL A 49 15.21 18.35 16.45
CA VAL A 49 14.74 17.96 17.78
C VAL A 49 13.23 18.19 17.88
N LEU A 50 12.50 17.19 18.37
CA LEU A 50 11.06 17.19 18.60
C LEU A 50 10.77 16.90 20.07
N LYS A 51 9.84 17.63 20.68
CA LYS A 51 9.48 17.43 22.10
C LYS A 51 8.04 16.99 22.27
N GLY A 52 7.84 15.85 22.95
CA GLY A 52 6.50 15.32 23.22
C GLY A 52 5.62 16.33 23.95
N GLY A 53 4.42 16.58 23.44
CA GLY A 53 3.46 17.54 23.99
C GLY A 53 3.67 19.01 23.62
N ASN A 54 4.71 19.34 22.82
CA ASN A 54 4.96 20.70 22.34
C ASN A 54 4.97 20.85 20.82
N GLU A 55 4.77 19.76 20.08
CA GLU A 55 4.73 19.76 18.62
C GLU A 55 3.28 19.79 18.12
N GLY A 56 3.06 20.43 16.98
CA GLY A 56 1.86 20.21 16.17
C GLY A 56 1.91 18.86 15.43
N PRO A 57 1.00 18.63 14.48
CA PRO A 57 1.07 17.46 13.62
C PRO A 57 2.39 17.38 12.86
N LEU A 58 3.10 16.25 13.02
CA LEU A 58 4.34 15.96 12.29
C LEU A 58 4.06 15.74 10.79
N MET A 59 2.88 15.20 10.48
CA MET A 59 2.38 15.10 9.11
C MET A 59 0.87 15.35 9.06
N VAL A 60 0.40 15.92 7.96
CA VAL A 60 -1.02 16.03 7.62
C VAL A 60 -1.24 15.50 6.21
N ILE A 61 -2.11 14.51 6.07
CA ILE A 61 -2.41 13.77 4.85
C ILE A 61 -3.85 14.12 4.47
N PRO A 62 -4.10 14.77 3.33
CA PRO A 62 -5.45 15.09 2.89
C PRO A 62 -6.34 13.84 2.89
N GLY A 63 -7.58 13.98 3.36
CA GLY A 63 -8.52 12.86 3.44
C GLY A 63 -8.83 12.21 2.08
N ASP A 64 -8.53 12.90 0.97
CA ASP A 64 -8.64 12.36 -0.38
C ASP A 64 -7.44 11.54 -0.86
N LEU A 65 -6.35 11.57 -0.12
CA LEU A 65 -5.17 10.74 -0.32
C LEU A 65 -5.18 9.47 0.55
N ILE A 66 -6.16 9.31 1.43
CA ILE A 66 -6.35 8.12 2.25
C ILE A 66 -7.02 7.02 1.42
N LEU A 67 -6.32 5.92 1.20
CA LEU A 67 -6.82 4.79 0.42
C LEU A 67 -7.68 3.88 1.30
N SER A 68 -8.97 4.21 1.37
CA SER A 68 -10.03 3.45 2.05
C SER A 68 -11.02 2.84 1.04
N LEU A 69 -11.92 1.98 1.52
CA LEU A 69 -13.04 1.46 0.70
C LEU A 69 -13.87 2.61 0.11
N GLU A 70 -14.28 3.57 0.94
CA GLU A 70 -15.07 4.73 0.52
C GLU A 70 -14.33 5.53 -0.57
N ARG A 71 -13.01 5.69 -0.46
CA ARG A 71 -12.20 6.39 -1.47
C ARG A 71 -12.21 5.67 -2.80
N VAL A 72 -12.04 4.34 -2.79
CA VAL A 72 -12.08 3.51 -4.01
C VAL A 72 -13.46 3.59 -4.67
N GLU A 73 -14.54 3.52 -3.88
CA GLU A 73 -15.92 3.65 -4.38
C GLU A 73 -16.20 5.05 -4.94
N LEU A 74 -15.73 6.11 -4.27
CA LEU A 74 -15.89 7.48 -4.75
C LEU A 74 -15.17 7.68 -6.09
N GLN A 75 -13.97 7.14 -6.25
CA GLN A 75 -13.25 7.19 -7.51
C GLN A 75 -13.94 6.38 -8.61
N ALA A 76 -14.55 5.23 -8.27
CA ALA A 76 -15.29 4.43 -9.23
C ALA A 76 -16.51 5.18 -9.81
N LYS A 77 -17.11 6.13 -9.08
CA LYS A 77 -18.23 6.94 -9.60
C LYS A 77 -17.88 7.79 -10.82
N SER A 78 -16.62 8.16 -10.99
CA SER A 78 -16.13 8.97 -12.12
C SER A 78 -15.23 8.18 -13.09
N ASP A 79 -15.00 6.90 -12.83
CA ASP A 79 -14.11 6.04 -13.61
C ASP A 79 -14.84 4.74 -14.00
N GLN A 80 -15.44 4.73 -15.19
CA GLN A 80 -16.27 3.62 -15.67
C GLN A 80 -15.50 2.28 -15.69
N LYS A 81 -14.20 2.29 -16.00
CA LYS A 81 -13.40 1.05 -16.07
C LYS A 81 -13.09 0.52 -14.67
N LEU A 82 -12.87 1.41 -13.69
CA LEU A 82 -12.78 0.99 -12.29
C LEU A 82 -14.13 0.46 -11.78
N GLN A 83 -15.24 1.13 -12.11
CA GLN A 83 -16.58 0.68 -11.74
C GLN A 83 -16.92 -0.70 -12.29
N GLU A 84 -16.64 -0.94 -13.59
CA GLU A 84 -16.83 -2.24 -14.23
C GLU A 84 -16.00 -3.32 -13.52
N LEU A 85 -14.72 -3.04 -13.26
CA LEU A 85 -13.82 -3.97 -12.58
C LEU A 85 -14.34 -4.37 -11.20
N LEU A 86 -14.75 -3.39 -10.37
CA LEU A 86 -15.28 -3.65 -9.03
C LEU A 86 -16.62 -4.37 -9.07
N SER A 87 -17.51 -3.98 -9.97
CA SER A 87 -18.85 -4.58 -10.10
C SER A 87 -18.79 -6.06 -10.47
N THR A 88 -17.90 -6.42 -11.41
CA THR A 88 -17.74 -7.80 -11.87
C THR A 88 -17.12 -8.71 -10.80
N LEU A 89 -16.35 -8.15 -9.87
CA LEU A 89 -15.80 -8.89 -8.73
C LEU A 89 -16.80 -9.08 -7.57
N GLY A 90 -17.98 -8.45 -7.64
CA GLY A 90 -19.08 -8.64 -6.72
C GLY A 90 -18.69 -8.40 -5.25
N ASP A 91 -19.09 -9.33 -4.37
CA ASP A 91 -18.90 -9.20 -2.92
C ASP A 91 -17.43 -9.07 -2.50
N TYR A 92 -16.50 -9.65 -3.26
CA TYR A 92 -15.08 -9.53 -2.96
C TYR A 92 -14.61 -8.07 -2.99
N ALA A 93 -15.00 -7.33 -4.03
CA ALA A 93 -14.67 -5.91 -4.19
C ALA A 93 -15.50 -4.98 -3.29
N ARG A 94 -16.47 -5.49 -2.52
CA ARG A 94 -17.19 -4.74 -1.48
C ARG A 94 -16.48 -4.79 -0.12
N THR A 95 -15.49 -5.66 0.02
CA THR A 95 -14.63 -5.65 1.20
C THR A 95 -13.53 -4.61 1.03
N THR A 96 -13.10 -3.98 2.12
CA THR A 96 -12.02 -2.99 2.08
C THR A 96 -10.73 -3.55 1.48
N ARG A 97 -10.31 -4.74 1.94
CA ARG A 97 -9.14 -5.44 1.37
C ARG A 97 -9.32 -5.69 -0.12
N GLY A 98 -10.44 -6.29 -0.53
CA GLY A 98 -10.66 -6.65 -1.92
C GLY A 98 -10.66 -5.43 -2.84
N ALA A 99 -11.36 -4.35 -2.46
CA ALA A 99 -11.38 -3.10 -3.19
C ALA A 99 -9.97 -2.50 -3.35
N ILE A 100 -9.20 -2.44 -2.25
CA ILE A 100 -7.86 -1.86 -2.25
C ILE A 100 -6.87 -2.70 -3.07
N LEU A 101 -6.89 -4.04 -2.95
CA LEU A 101 -5.98 -4.90 -3.74
C LEU A 101 -6.21 -4.72 -5.24
N VAL A 102 -7.47 -4.73 -5.65
CA VAL A 102 -7.88 -4.54 -7.05
C VAL A 102 -7.50 -3.14 -7.53
N PHE A 103 -7.70 -2.14 -6.70
CA PHE A 103 -7.32 -0.76 -6.99
C PHE A 103 -5.81 -0.62 -7.18
N LEU A 104 -4.98 -1.14 -6.27
CA LEU A 104 -3.52 -1.14 -6.40
C LEU A 104 -3.07 -1.87 -7.66
N LEU A 105 -3.64 -3.05 -7.93
CA LEU A 105 -3.31 -3.82 -9.13
C LEU A 105 -3.58 -3.02 -10.41
N ARG A 106 -4.70 -2.29 -10.43
CA ARG A 106 -5.04 -1.38 -11.51
C ARG A 106 -4.07 -0.20 -11.61
N GLN A 107 -3.68 0.43 -10.49
CA GLN A 107 -2.69 1.51 -10.51
C GLN A 107 -1.34 1.03 -11.08
N ALA A 108 -0.89 -0.18 -10.73
CA ALA A 108 0.32 -0.76 -11.31
C ALA A 108 0.17 -1.05 -12.80
N THR A 109 -1.05 -1.41 -13.25
CA THR A 109 -1.34 -1.62 -14.68
C THR A 109 -1.32 -0.30 -15.45
N ILE A 110 -1.88 0.78 -14.89
CA ILE A 110 -1.85 2.13 -15.49
C ILE A 110 -0.40 2.62 -15.62
N ALA A 111 0.44 2.35 -14.63
CA ALA A 111 1.85 2.73 -14.64
C ALA A 111 2.71 1.90 -15.62
N ASN A 112 2.19 0.81 -16.18
CA ASN A 112 2.97 -0.09 -17.04
C ASN A 112 3.10 0.46 -18.48
N PRO A 113 4.33 0.68 -18.99
CA PRO A 113 4.54 1.24 -20.33
C PRO A 113 4.06 0.36 -21.49
N GLN A 114 3.80 -0.94 -21.26
CA GLN A 114 3.22 -1.84 -22.25
C GLN A 114 1.71 -1.63 -22.45
N VAL A 115 1.06 -0.92 -21.53
CA VAL A 115 -0.38 -0.62 -21.58
C VAL A 115 -0.55 0.70 -22.32
N THR A 116 -0.82 0.61 -23.62
CA THR A 116 -0.95 1.79 -24.50
C THR A 116 -2.37 2.37 -24.54
N GLU A 117 -3.34 1.65 -23.98
CA GLU A 117 -4.73 2.10 -23.91
C GLU A 117 -4.97 2.84 -22.60
N THR A 118 -5.74 3.91 -22.64
CA THR A 118 -6.21 4.61 -21.44
C THR A 118 -7.20 3.71 -20.68
N ILE A 119 -6.68 2.93 -19.73
CA ILE A 119 -7.49 2.07 -18.85
C ILE A 119 -7.98 2.78 -17.58
N GLY A 120 -7.51 4.01 -17.33
CA GLY A 120 -7.87 4.86 -16.19
C GLY A 120 -7.16 6.21 -16.21
N THR A 121 -7.52 7.08 -15.28
CA THR A 121 -6.86 8.38 -15.11
C THR A 121 -5.66 8.25 -14.19
N ILE A 122 -4.53 8.84 -14.61
CA ILE A 122 -3.36 9.01 -13.75
C ILE A 122 -3.77 9.89 -12.58
N ASN A 123 -3.53 9.40 -11.37
CA ASN A 123 -3.90 10.05 -10.13
C ASN A 123 -2.76 9.87 -9.11
N PRO A 124 -2.85 10.47 -7.91
CA PRO A 124 -1.77 10.38 -6.93
C PRO A 124 -1.35 8.94 -6.59
N PHE A 125 -2.30 7.99 -6.62
CA PHE A 125 -2.06 6.58 -6.34
C PHE A 125 -1.28 5.85 -7.44
N THR A 126 -1.29 6.36 -8.67
CA THR A 126 -0.46 5.83 -9.78
C THR A 126 1.04 6.05 -9.52
N GLU A 127 1.40 7.08 -8.78
CA GLU A 127 2.79 7.31 -8.32
C GLU A 127 3.05 6.67 -6.95
N TYR A 128 2.08 6.72 -6.03
CA TYR A 128 2.22 6.13 -4.69
C TYR A 128 2.60 4.65 -4.74
N ILE A 129 2.00 3.86 -5.64
CA ILE A 129 2.36 2.43 -5.80
C ILE A 129 3.84 2.20 -6.17
N LYS A 130 4.51 3.22 -6.73
CA LYS A 130 5.93 3.16 -7.06
C LYS A 130 6.82 3.30 -5.82
N PHE A 131 6.32 3.90 -4.74
CA PHE A 131 6.99 3.97 -3.43
C PHE A 131 6.78 2.71 -2.58
N LEU A 132 5.76 1.89 -2.87
CA LEU A 132 5.54 0.63 -2.16
C LEU A 132 6.69 -0.35 -2.44
N PRO A 133 7.29 -1.00 -1.45
CA PRO A 133 8.38 -1.94 -1.67
C PRO A 133 7.89 -3.25 -2.30
N GLU A 134 8.82 -4.03 -2.84
CA GLU A 134 8.58 -5.45 -3.13
C GLU A 134 8.69 -6.21 -1.80
N GLU A 135 7.55 -6.57 -1.22
CA GLU A 135 7.48 -7.19 0.10
C GLU A 135 7.92 -8.66 0.03
N MET A 136 8.75 -9.08 0.99
CA MET A 136 9.31 -10.43 1.08
C MET A 136 8.69 -11.22 2.24
N LEU A 137 7.35 -11.28 2.25
CA LEU A 137 6.60 -12.05 3.24
C LEU A 137 6.77 -13.57 3.03
N PRO A 138 6.44 -14.41 4.03
CA PRO A 138 6.53 -15.87 3.90
C PRO A 138 5.75 -16.48 2.72
N THR A 139 4.78 -15.75 2.17
CA THR A 139 4.05 -16.14 0.95
C THR A 139 4.93 -16.15 -0.30
N PHE A 140 6.13 -15.56 -0.26
CA PHE A 140 7.12 -15.59 -1.34
C PHE A 140 8.27 -16.57 -1.12
N TRP A 141 8.30 -17.24 0.03
CA TRP A 141 9.33 -18.22 0.33
C TRP A 141 9.27 -19.38 -0.65
N THR A 142 10.44 -19.89 -1.00
CA THR A 142 10.64 -21.12 -1.77
C THR A 142 10.07 -22.34 -1.02
N GLU A 143 9.88 -23.45 -1.72
CA GLU A 143 9.43 -24.70 -1.08
C GLU A 143 10.39 -25.15 0.02
N GLU A 144 11.70 -24.99 -0.19
CA GLU A 144 12.75 -25.32 0.76
C GLU A 144 12.70 -24.44 2.02
N GLU A 145 12.47 -23.13 1.87
CA GLU A 145 12.29 -22.21 3.00
C GLU A 145 11.01 -22.53 3.77
N ARG A 146 9.90 -22.84 3.08
CA ARG A 146 8.65 -23.25 3.74
C ARG A 146 8.78 -24.59 4.47
N ALA A 147 9.65 -25.48 3.98
CA ALA A 147 9.94 -26.75 4.63
C ALA A 147 10.57 -26.56 6.03
N LEU A 148 11.24 -25.44 6.28
CA LEU A 148 11.78 -25.11 7.62
C LEU A 148 10.68 -24.92 8.68
N LEU A 149 9.43 -24.67 8.26
CA LEU A 149 8.28 -24.54 9.16
C LEU A 149 7.65 -25.89 9.53
N MET A 150 8.04 -27.00 8.88
CA MET A 150 7.44 -28.30 9.13
C MET A 150 7.53 -28.69 10.62
N GLY A 151 6.43 -29.20 11.16
CA GLY A 151 6.30 -29.50 12.59
C GLY A 151 5.91 -28.32 13.48
N THR A 152 5.79 -27.11 12.92
CA THR A 152 5.23 -25.93 13.62
C THR A 152 3.78 -25.68 13.22
N SER A 153 3.06 -24.86 14.00
CA SER A 153 1.73 -24.36 13.64
C SER A 153 1.74 -23.38 12.46
N LEU A 154 2.89 -22.83 12.10
CA LEU A 154 3.02 -21.85 11.01
C LEU A 154 2.93 -22.49 9.63
N HIS A 155 3.41 -23.72 9.45
CA HIS A 155 3.37 -24.40 8.15
C HIS A 155 1.94 -24.58 7.60
N PRO A 156 0.99 -25.22 8.32
CA PRO A 156 -0.38 -25.33 7.82
C PRO A 156 -1.09 -23.98 7.67
N ALA A 157 -0.75 -22.98 8.50
CA ALA A 157 -1.29 -21.63 8.37
C ALA A 157 -0.82 -20.93 7.08
N LEU A 158 0.45 -21.08 6.71
CA LEU A 158 1.01 -20.53 5.48
C LEU A 158 0.43 -21.20 4.24
N GLU A 159 0.33 -22.53 4.23
CA GLU A 159 -0.27 -23.29 3.11
C GLU A 159 -1.75 -22.94 2.91
N ALA A 160 -2.50 -22.78 4.01
CA ALA A 160 -3.88 -22.31 3.96
C ALA A 160 -3.99 -20.88 3.37
N LYS A 161 -3.09 -19.97 3.75
CA LYS A 161 -3.04 -18.61 3.19
C LYS A 161 -2.72 -18.62 1.70
N LEU A 162 -1.73 -19.39 1.24
CA LEU A 162 -1.39 -19.52 -0.18
C LEU A 162 -2.57 -20.08 -0.98
N THR A 163 -3.23 -21.12 -0.46
CA THR A 163 -4.44 -21.70 -1.07
C THR A 163 -5.57 -20.67 -1.18
N SER A 164 -5.79 -19.86 -0.14
CA SER A 164 -6.80 -18.77 -0.18
C SER A 164 -6.45 -17.71 -1.22
N LEU A 165 -5.19 -17.27 -1.27
CA LEU A 165 -4.73 -16.29 -2.25
C LEU A 165 -4.86 -16.79 -3.68
N GLN A 166 -4.56 -18.07 -3.94
CA GLN A 166 -4.73 -18.66 -5.26
C GLN A 166 -6.21 -18.65 -5.68
N LYS A 167 -7.13 -19.02 -4.79
CA LYS A 167 -8.58 -18.94 -5.05
C LYS A 167 -9.05 -17.52 -5.34
N GLU A 168 -8.54 -16.54 -4.60
CA GLU A 168 -8.82 -15.12 -4.86
C GLU A 168 -8.33 -14.71 -6.25
N PHE A 169 -7.11 -15.08 -6.63
CA PHE A 169 -6.55 -14.79 -7.95
C PHE A 169 -7.35 -15.44 -9.08
N ASP A 170 -7.73 -16.71 -8.91
CA ASP A 170 -8.55 -17.44 -9.89
C ASP A 170 -9.94 -16.80 -10.04
N ASN A 171 -10.53 -16.33 -8.93
CA ASN A 171 -11.77 -15.55 -8.96
C ASN A 171 -11.59 -14.23 -9.72
N VAL A 172 -10.50 -13.49 -9.46
CA VAL A 172 -10.21 -12.24 -10.19
C VAL A 172 -10.06 -12.51 -11.69
N ARG A 173 -9.36 -13.58 -12.07
CA ARG A 173 -9.24 -13.99 -13.47
C ARG A 173 -10.60 -14.31 -14.10
N THR A 174 -11.34 -15.23 -13.50
CA THR A 174 -12.63 -15.72 -14.03
C THR A 174 -13.64 -14.57 -14.15
N ALA A 175 -13.68 -13.69 -13.16
CA ALA A 175 -14.56 -12.53 -13.18
C ALA A 175 -14.17 -11.55 -14.31
N THR A 176 -12.87 -11.28 -14.48
CA THR A 176 -12.42 -10.16 -15.33
C THR A 176 -11.99 -10.55 -16.73
N GLU A 177 -11.91 -11.84 -17.08
CA GLU A 177 -11.44 -12.30 -18.41
C GLU A 177 -12.29 -11.81 -19.58
N ASN A 178 -13.55 -11.48 -19.32
CA ASN A 178 -14.48 -10.94 -20.32
C ASN A 178 -14.46 -9.41 -20.43
N ILE A 179 -13.77 -8.71 -19.52
CA ILE A 179 -13.57 -7.26 -19.62
C ILE A 179 -12.51 -7.01 -20.72
N PRO A 180 -12.80 -6.25 -21.80
CA PRO A 180 -11.93 -6.20 -22.98
C PRO A 180 -10.47 -5.82 -22.69
N TRP A 181 -10.24 -4.83 -21.82
CA TRP A 181 -8.90 -4.40 -21.48
C TRP A 181 -8.19 -5.41 -20.55
N CYS A 182 -8.90 -6.06 -19.63
CA CYS A 182 -8.34 -7.14 -18.81
C CYS A 182 -7.97 -8.35 -19.68
N SER A 183 -8.86 -8.77 -20.58
CA SER A 183 -8.61 -9.85 -21.53
C SER A 183 -7.33 -9.60 -22.32
N LYS A 184 -7.16 -8.38 -22.83
CA LYS A 184 -5.99 -7.96 -23.60
C LYS A 184 -4.71 -7.90 -22.78
N TYR A 185 -4.73 -7.21 -21.64
CA TYR A 185 -3.51 -6.86 -20.89
C TYR A 185 -3.21 -7.79 -19.72
N TRP A 186 -4.21 -8.30 -19.02
CA TRP A 186 -4.01 -9.20 -17.88
C TRP A 186 -3.93 -10.66 -18.32
N TRP A 187 -4.82 -11.09 -19.21
CA TRP A 187 -5.08 -12.52 -19.44
C TRP A 187 -4.72 -13.05 -20.83
N GLY A 188 -4.19 -12.19 -21.70
CA GLY A 188 -3.85 -12.55 -23.07
C GLY A 188 -2.95 -13.77 -23.15
N VAL A 189 -3.28 -14.74 -24.00
CA VAL A 189 -2.49 -15.97 -24.16
C VAL A 189 -1.08 -15.61 -24.65
N GLY A 190 -0.07 -15.84 -23.81
CA GLY A 190 1.34 -15.50 -24.10
C GLY A 190 1.71 -14.02 -23.97
N THR A 191 0.73 -13.13 -23.73
CA THR A 191 0.96 -11.68 -23.60
C THR A 191 0.43 -11.08 -22.29
N GLY A 192 -0.28 -11.88 -21.49
CA GLY A 192 -0.85 -11.47 -20.21
C GLY A 192 0.21 -11.00 -19.24
N LEU A 193 0.03 -9.81 -18.70
CA LEU A 193 0.97 -9.16 -17.78
C LEU A 193 0.78 -9.63 -16.34
N LEU A 194 -0.43 -10.10 -16.02
CA LEU A 194 -0.87 -10.37 -14.66
C LEU A 194 -0.61 -11.84 -14.29
N SER A 195 0.10 -12.04 -13.19
CA SER A 195 0.50 -13.34 -12.66
C SER A 195 0.09 -13.48 -11.19
N PHE A 196 0.13 -14.69 -10.66
CA PHE A 196 -0.15 -14.93 -9.24
C PHE A 196 0.84 -14.18 -8.33
N ASP A 197 2.10 -14.06 -8.73
CA ASP A 197 3.11 -13.25 -8.03
C ASP A 197 2.68 -11.78 -7.86
N ASP A 198 2.00 -11.20 -8.84
CA ASP A 198 1.49 -9.82 -8.74
C ASP A 198 0.37 -9.70 -7.70
N TRP A 199 -0.47 -10.73 -7.60
CA TRP A 199 -1.52 -10.81 -6.60
C TRP A 199 -0.94 -10.95 -5.19
N LEU A 200 0.06 -11.82 -5.03
CA LEU A 200 0.82 -11.93 -3.78
C LEU A 200 1.43 -10.58 -3.39
N GLN A 201 1.95 -9.82 -4.36
CA GLN A 201 2.59 -8.53 -4.07
C GLN A 201 1.60 -7.47 -3.61
N VAL A 202 0.42 -7.32 -4.24
CA VAL A 202 -0.58 -6.37 -3.73
C VAL A 202 -1.15 -6.78 -2.38
N ASP A 203 -1.34 -8.08 -2.11
CA ASP A 203 -1.71 -8.57 -0.77
C ASP A 203 -0.63 -8.24 0.27
N ALA A 204 0.64 -8.42 -0.07
CA ALA A 204 1.75 -8.14 0.83
C ALA A 204 1.92 -6.64 1.10
N MET A 205 1.79 -5.80 0.06
CA MET A 205 1.77 -4.34 0.19
C MET A 205 0.65 -3.88 1.12
N TYR A 206 -0.56 -4.42 0.96
CA TYR A 206 -1.69 -4.11 1.84
C TYR A 206 -1.42 -4.58 3.28
N ARG A 207 -1.04 -5.85 3.48
CA ARG A 207 -0.85 -6.42 4.83
C ARG A 207 0.25 -5.75 5.64
N SER A 208 1.25 -5.18 4.98
CA SER A 208 2.35 -4.48 5.63
C SER A 208 2.06 -3.01 5.96
N ARG A 209 0.94 -2.44 5.47
CA ARG A 209 0.68 -0.99 5.50
C ARG A 209 -0.73 -0.59 5.84
N ALA A 210 -1.69 -1.50 5.72
CA ALA A 210 -3.06 -1.23 6.10
C ALA A 210 -3.12 -1.04 7.62
N LEU A 211 -3.72 0.07 8.03
CA LEU A 211 -3.97 0.42 9.42
C LEU A 211 -5.48 0.50 9.64
N GLU A 212 -5.93 0.11 10.82
CA GLU A 212 -7.26 0.52 11.29
C GLU A 212 -7.17 2.00 11.70
N PHE A 213 -7.51 2.90 10.78
CA PHE A 213 -7.31 4.34 10.96
C PHE A 213 -8.50 4.97 11.69
N PRO A 214 -8.31 5.73 12.78
CA PRO A 214 -9.41 6.27 13.58
C PRO A 214 -10.41 7.08 12.76
N GLY A 215 -11.69 6.73 12.84
CA GLY A 215 -12.76 7.41 12.11
C GLY A 215 -12.90 7.05 10.63
N ILE A 216 -12.00 6.21 10.08
CA ILE A 216 -12.02 5.77 8.67
C ILE A 216 -12.14 4.24 8.56
N GLY A 217 -11.46 3.50 9.45
CA GLY A 217 -11.34 2.05 9.40
C GLY A 217 -10.11 1.59 8.61
N ASP A 218 -10.14 0.33 8.14
CA ASP A 218 -9.05 -0.25 7.36
C ASP A 218 -8.69 0.62 6.15
N SER A 219 -7.45 1.08 6.10
CA SER A 219 -6.98 1.94 5.01
C SER A 219 -5.46 1.92 4.89
N MET A 220 -4.94 2.30 3.72
CA MET A 220 -3.53 2.66 3.56
C MET A 220 -3.43 4.18 3.53
N VAL A 221 -2.55 4.74 4.36
CA VAL A 221 -2.39 6.18 4.52
C VAL A 221 -0.99 6.58 4.05
N PRO A 222 -0.85 7.06 2.79
CA PRO A 222 0.45 7.39 2.24
C PRO A 222 1.27 8.30 3.16
N CYS A 223 2.57 8.03 3.22
CA CYS A 223 3.55 8.68 4.13
C CYS A 223 3.45 8.21 5.59
N ILE A 224 2.27 8.10 6.18
CA ILE A 224 2.10 7.55 7.54
C ILE A 224 2.44 6.06 7.56
N ASP A 225 2.01 5.32 6.54
CA ASP A 225 2.31 3.90 6.32
C ASP A 225 3.78 3.59 6.01
N MET A 226 4.64 4.60 5.99
CA MET A 226 6.10 4.43 5.96
C MET A 226 6.70 4.41 7.36
N ALA A 227 5.95 4.76 8.41
CA ALA A 227 6.44 4.64 9.79
C ALA A 227 6.53 3.16 10.18
N ASN A 228 7.65 2.77 10.75
CA ASN A 228 7.81 1.40 11.24
C ASN A 228 7.09 1.21 12.58
N HIS A 229 6.76 -0.04 12.86
CA HIS A 229 6.09 -0.42 14.10
C HIS A 229 7.09 -0.61 15.25
N ALA A 230 6.72 -0.19 16.44
CA ALA A 230 7.39 -0.48 17.69
C ALA A 230 6.36 -0.71 18.80
N SER A 231 6.70 -1.57 19.77
CA SER A 231 5.81 -1.93 20.88
C SER A 231 6.14 -1.14 22.15
N GLY A 232 5.12 -0.85 22.96
CA GLY A 232 5.27 -0.32 24.31
C GLY A 232 5.86 1.09 24.33
N ASP A 233 6.92 1.28 25.12
CA ASP A 233 7.63 2.57 25.21
C ASP A 233 8.39 2.93 23.92
N GLY A 234 8.50 1.98 22.99
CA GLY A 234 9.10 2.21 21.69
C GLY A 234 8.20 2.97 20.72
N THR A 235 6.89 3.11 20.99
CA THR A 235 5.95 3.86 20.14
C THR A 235 6.07 5.36 20.39
N ALA A 236 6.61 6.10 19.43
CA ALA A 236 6.85 7.54 19.55
C ALA A 236 5.68 8.41 19.07
N ALA A 237 4.85 7.92 18.15
CA ALA A 237 3.78 8.69 17.53
C ALA A 237 2.45 7.93 17.50
N LEU A 238 1.37 8.69 17.38
CA LEU A 238 0.00 8.23 17.14
C LEU A 238 -0.49 8.78 15.82
N TYR A 239 -1.46 8.11 15.22
CA TYR A 239 -2.16 8.60 14.05
C TYR A 239 -3.65 8.79 14.36
N GLU A 240 -4.22 9.88 13.89
CA GLU A 240 -5.61 10.26 14.13
C GLU A 240 -6.23 10.89 12.88
N THR A 241 -7.55 11.05 12.89
CA THR A 241 -8.27 11.88 11.91
C THR A 241 -8.59 13.22 12.53
N ASP A 242 -8.20 14.32 11.88
CA ASP A 242 -8.50 15.67 12.35
C ASP A 242 -9.97 16.06 12.10
N GLY A 243 -10.37 17.26 12.58
CA GLY A 243 -11.74 17.77 12.40
C GLY A 243 -12.16 18.04 10.95
N HIS A 244 -11.24 17.94 9.98
CA HIS A 244 -11.48 18.10 8.55
C HIS A 244 -11.47 16.78 7.79
N GLY A 245 -11.25 15.65 8.46
CA GLY A 245 -11.15 14.33 7.82
C GLY A 245 -9.77 14.02 7.26
N ASN A 246 -8.73 14.79 7.61
CA ASN A 246 -7.36 14.50 7.22
C ASN A 246 -6.71 13.51 8.19
N GLY A 247 -5.83 12.67 7.69
CA GLY A 247 -4.98 11.83 8.53
C GLY A 247 -3.83 12.65 9.08
N VAL A 248 -3.57 12.56 10.39
CA VAL A 248 -2.47 13.27 11.05
C VAL A 248 -1.56 12.31 11.79
N LEU A 249 -0.27 12.60 11.80
CA LEU A 249 0.72 11.92 12.65
C LEU A 249 1.11 12.86 13.78
N LEU A 250 0.91 12.44 15.02
CA LEU A 250 1.12 13.23 16.24
C LEU A 250 2.22 12.60 17.08
N LEU A 251 3.16 13.41 17.58
CA LEU A 251 4.14 12.94 18.55
C LEU A 251 3.46 12.69 19.90
N ARG A 252 3.73 11.56 20.55
CA ARG A 252 3.17 11.26 21.87
C ARG A 252 3.77 12.17 22.93
N ASP A 253 2.95 12.51 23.92
CA ASP A 253 3.42 13.21 25.12
C ASP A 253 4.55 12.43 25.80
N GLY A 254 5.61 13.14 26.19
CA GLY A 254 6.80 12.54 26.79
C GLY A 254 7.73 11.79 25.83
N SER A 255 7.42 11.72 24.52
CA SER A 255 8.30 11.15 23.50
C SER A 255 9.18 12.23 22.88
N ASP A 256 10.38 12.40 23.42
CA ASP A 256 11.37 13.34 22.86
C ASP A 256 12.24 12.64 21.81
N LEU A 257 12.41 13.27 20.64
CA LEU A 257 13.22 12.74 19.55
C LEU A 257 14.34 13.73 19.18
N THR A 258 15.53 13.20 19.01
CA THR A 258 16.68 13.91 18.44
C THR A 258 16.69 13.76 16.92
N GLU A 259 17.40 14.66 16.24
CA GLU A 259 17.52 14.59 14.78
C GLU A 259 18.09 13.23 14.33
N GLY A 260 17.45 12.62 13.34
CA GLY A 260 17.81 11.32 12.81
C GLY A 260 17.18 10.12 13.54
N GLN A 261 16.53 10.32 14.69
CA GLN A 261 15.79 9.23 15.34
C GLN A 261 14.52 8.89 14.58
N GLU A 262 14.17 7.61 14.61
CA GLU A 262 13.00 7.05 13.98
C GLU A 262 11.72 7.45 14.72
N VAL A 263 10.69 7.82 13.95
CA VAL A 263 9.32 8.02 14.43
C VAL A 263 8.56 6.73 14.16
N THR A 264 8.18 6.05 15.23
CA THR A 264 7.53 4.73 15.21
C THR A 264 6.06 4.82 15.63
N ILE A 265 5.25 3.92 15.09
CA ILE A 265 3.82 3.75 15.42
C ILE A 265 3.59 2.36 16.03
N THR A 266 2.37 2.10 16.51
CA THR A 266 1.98 0.76 17.04
C THR A 266 1.59 -0.17 15.92
#